data_AF-A0AAD6N5D3-F1
#
_entry.id   AF-A0AAD6N5D3-F1
#
_cell.length_a   1.000
_cell.length_b   1.000
_cell.length_c   1.000
_cell.angle_alpha   90.00
_cell.angle_beta   90.00
_cell.angle_gamma   90.00
#
_symmetry.space_group_name_H-M   'P 1'
#
loop_
_entity.id
_entity.type
_entity.pdbx_description
1 polymer ?
#
loop_
_entity_poly.entity_id
_entity_poly.type
_entity_poly.pdbx_seq_one_letter_code
_entity_poly.pdbx_strand_id
1 'polypeptide(L)'
;MFQRMDVPVLGMVRNMAFFACPQCGHQSRIFSHGDSPHVHDESHGVVAECKRLGVDFLGDIPLDARVCEDADRGMPTVVAEESVERSARRQAFLDVAEQVAKKIGLDWR
;
A
#
# COMPACT_ATOMS: atom_id res chain seq x y z
N MET A 1 -7.29 19.65 7.99
CA MET A 1 -6.05 20.19 8.59
C MET A 1 -5.04 20.54 7.49
N PHE A 2 -4.61 19.59 6.66
CA PHE A 2 -3.63 19.84 5.58
C PHE A 2 -4.02 20.96 4.59
N GLN A 3 -5.27 20.97 4.13
CA GLN A 3 -5.79 22.06 3.27
C GLN A 3 -5.73 23.45 3.91
N ARG A 4 -5.74 23.55 5.25
CA ARG A 4 -5.65 24.83 5.96
C ARG A 4 -4.20 25.28 6.15
N MET A 5 -3.24 24.38 5.99
CA MET A 5 -1.80 24.64 6.17
C MET A 5 -1.05 24.65 4.83
N ASP A 6 -1.78 24.66 3.70
CA ASP A 6 -1.24 24.64 2.35
C ASP A 6 -0.23 23.50 2.08
N VAL A 7 -0.46 22.35 2.73
CA VAL A 7 0.38 21.16 2.54
C VAL A 7 -0.23 20.29 1.43
N PRO A 8 0.48 20.04 0.32
CA PRO A 8 -0.03 19.22 -0.77
C PRO A 8 -0.18 17.77 -0.33
N VAL A 9 -1.39 17.22 -0.51
CA VAL A 9 -1.67 15.80 -0.25
C VAL A 9 -1.38 15.02 -1.54
N LEU A 10 -0.33 14.22 -1.53
CA LEU A 10 0.08 13.45 -2.71
C LEU A 10 -0.91 12.32 -3.05
N GLY A 11 -1.52 11.72 -2.04
CA GLY A 11 -2.48 10.63 -2.20
C GLY A 11 -2.68 9.84 -0.91
N MET A 12 -3.39 8.72 -1.01
CA MET A 12 -3.64 7.80 0.10
C MET A 12 -3.12 6.41 -0.21
N VAL A 13 -2.61 5.73 0.82
CA VAL A 13 -2.22 4.31 0.79
C VAL A 13 -3.24 3.54 1.62
N ARG A 14 -3.65 2.36 1.13
CA ARG A 14 -4.49 1.46 1.92
C ARG A 14 -3.62 0.45 2.65
N ASN A 15 -3.55 0.58 3.97
CA ASN A 15 -2.88 -0.39 4.82
C ASN A 15 -3.76 -1.64 5.03
N MET A 16 -3.13 -2.80 5.26
CA MET A 16 -3.80 -4.08 5.52
C MET A 16 -4.82 -4.47 4.43
N ALA A 17 -4.50 -4.22 3.17
CA ALA A 17 -5.44 -4.33 2.06
C ALA A 17 -5.81 -5.77 1.68
N PHE A 18 -4.87 -6.70 1.89
CA PHE A 18 -5.03 -8.13 1.63
C PHE A 18 -4.00 -8.92 2.44
N PHE A 19 -4.26 -10.20 2.68
CA PHE A 19 -3.31 -11.16 3.22
C PHE A 19 -2.83 -12.06 2.08
N ALA A 20 -1.51 -12.16 1.90
CA ALA A 20 -0.92 -13.09 0.94
C ALA A 20 -0.57 -14.41 1.64
N CYS A 21 -1.21 -15.50 1.24
CA CYS A 21 -0.92 -16.81 1.80
C CYS A 21 0.54 -17.21 1.51
N PRO A 22 1.36 -17.49 2.53
CA PRO A 22 2.78 -17.80 2.33
C PRO A 22 3.01 -19.15 1.64
N GLN A 23 2.00 -20.03 1.61
CA GLN A 23 2.13 -21.37 1.03
C GLN A 23 1.74 -21.42 -0.46
N CYS A 24 0.67 -20.71 -0.85
CA CYS A 24 0.14 -20.79 -2.22
C CYS A 24 0.11 -19.44 -2.96
N GLY A 25 0.46 -18.34 -2.30
CA GLY A 25 0.43 -16.99 -2.89
C GLY A 25 -0.97 -16.43 -3.13
N HIS A 26 -2.03 -17.14 -2.77
CA HIS A 26 -3.39 -16.64 -2.86
C HIS A 26 -3.55 -15.39 -1.98
N GLN A 27 -4.18 -14.35 -2.54
CA GLN A 27 -4.45 -13.11 -1.84
C GLN A 27 -5.90 -13.08 -1.37
N SER A 28 -6.10 -12.91 -0.06
CA SER A 28 -7.42 -12.82 0.56
C SER A 28 -7.64 -11.44 1.17
N ARG A 29 -8.73 -10.77 0.83
CA ARG A 29 -9.09 -9.46 1.39
C ARG A 29 -9.90 -9.65 2.67
N ILE A 30 -9.21 -9.74 3.81
CA ILE A 30 -9.82 -10.07 5.11
C ILE A 30 -10.81 -9.00 5.59
N PHE A 31 -10.56 -7.73 5.27
CA PHE A 31 -11.34 -6.60 5.75
C PHE A 31 -12.24 -5.95 4.68
N SER A 32 -12.35 -6.54 3.48
CA SER A 32 -13.26 -6.01 2.44
C SER A 32 -14.71 -6.35 2.77
N HIS A 33 -15.61 -5.39 2.54
CA HIS A 33 -17.04 -5.61 2.69
C HIS A 33 -17.59 -6.21 1.38
N GLY A 34 -17.86 -7.51 1.37
CA GLY A 34 -18.48 -8.24 0.26
C GLY A 34 -17.54 -9.19 -0.49
N ASP A 35 -18.11 -10.25 -1.06
CA ASP A 35 -17.44 -11.30 -1.85
C ASP A 35 -16.91 -10.82 -3.22
N SER A 36 -16.75 -9.51 -3.39
CA SER A 36 -16.43 -8.93 -4.69
C SER A 36 -14.96 -9.21 -5.02
N PRO A 37 -14.67 -9.99 -6.08
CA PRO A 37 -13.30 -10.24 -6.55
C PRO A 37 -12.66 -9.00 -7.19
N HIS A 38 -13.37 -7.87 -7.21
CA HIS A 38 -12.88 -6.63 -7.78
C HIS A 38 -11.86 -5.98 -6.85
N VAL A 39 -10.61 -6.04 -7.29
CA VAL A 39 -9.41 -5.48 -6.66
C VAL A 39 -9.56 -3.98 -6.33
N HIS A 40 -10.51 -3.28 -6.97
CA HIS A 40 -10.83 -1.89 -6.74
C HIS A 40 -12.34 -1.67 -6.85
N ASP A 41 -13.13 -2.15 -5.89
CA ASP A 41 -14.47 -1.58 -5.73
C ASP A 41 -14.31 -0.09 -5.35
N GLU A 42 -14.60 0.77 -6.32
CA GLU A 42 -14.43 2.20 -6.18
C GLU A 42 -15.58 2.87 -5.42
N SER A 43 -16.59 2.10 -5.02
CA SER A 43 -17.78 2.60 -4.32
C SER A 43 -17.58 2.74 -2.80
N HIS A 44 -16.52 2.15 -2.24
CA HIS A 44 -16.25 2.21 -0.80
C HIS A 44 -14.75 2.24 -0.44
N GLY A 45 -14.46 2.48 0.84
CA GLY A 45 -13.10 2.45 1.39
C GLY A 45 -12.19 3.57 0.87
N VAL A 46 -10.87 3.31 0.87
CA VAL A 46 -9.85 4.32 0.54
C VAL A 46 -9.99 4.85 -0.88
N VAL A 47 -10.41 4.03 -1.85
CA VAL A 47 -10.54 4.49 -3.25
C VAL A 47 -11.73 5.44 -3.41
N ALA A 48 -12.86 5.16 -2.77
CA ALA A 48 -13.98 6.09 -2.74
C ALA A 48 -13.60 7.42 -2.07
N GLU A 49 -12.83 7.35 -0.99
CA GLU A 49 -12.36 8.54 -0.28
C GLU A 49 -11.37 9.37 -1.11
N CYS A 50 -10.44 8.72 -1.82
CA CYS A 50 -9.57 9.35 -2.81
C CYS A 50 -10.39 10.16 -3.83
N LYS A 51 -11.43 9.55 -4.41
CA LYS A 51 -12.34 10.23 -5.36
C LYS A 51 -13.06 11.41 -4.73
N ARG A 52 -13.60 11.23 -3.51
CA ARG A 52 -14.33 12.28 -2.78
C ARG A 52 -13.44 13.49 -2.47
N LEU A 53 -12.17 13.25 -2.16
CA LEU A 53 -11.19 14.27 -1.79
C LEU A 53 -10.41 14.83 -2.99
N GLY A 54 -10.52 14.21 -4.18
CA GLY A 54 -9.73 14.58 -5.35
C GLY A 54 -8.24 14.32 -5.18
N VAL A 55 -7.87 13.26 -4.46
CA VAL A 55 -6.49 12.84 -4.25
C VAL A 55 -6.26 11.45 -4.84
N ASP A 56 -5.03 11.14 -5.19
CA ASP A 56 -4.73 9.86 -5.85
C ASP A 56 -4.65 8.69 -4.88
N PHE A 57 -4.91 7.51 -5.41
CA PHE A 57 -4.66 6.26 -4.73
C PHE A 57 -3.25 5.77 -5.07
N LEU A 58 -2.39 5.61 -4.05
CA LEU A 58 -0.97 5.32 -4.23
C LEU A 58 -0.64 3.82 -4.20
N GLY A 59 -1.51 2.99 -3.62
CA GLY A 59 -1.33 1.54 -3.59
C GLY A 59 -1.89 0.86 -2.34
N ASP A 60 -1.86 -0.47 -2.41
CA ASP A 60 -2.28 -1.41 -1.37
C ASP A 60 -1.03 -1.98 -0.66
N ILE A 61 -0.98 -1.96 0.68
CA ILE A 61 0.03 -2.65 1.48
C ILE A 61 -0.60 -3.91 2.11
N PRO A 62 0.06 -5.09 2.02
CA PRO A 62 -0.49 -6.32 2.58
C PRO A 62 -0.50 -6.31 4.12
N LEU A 63 -1.43 -7.07 4.68
CA LEU A 63 -1.40 -7.49 6.07
C LEU A 63 -0.37 -8.62 6.22
N ASP A 64 0.78 -8.32 6.81
CA ASP A 64 1.82 -9.30 7.11
C ASP A 64 2.47 -8.95 8.45
N ALA A 65 2.51 -9.92 9.37
CA ALA A 65 3.07 -9.75 10.72
C ALA A 65 4.53 -9.31 10.68
N ARG A 66 5.28 -9.74 9.66
CA ARG A 66 6.69 -9.40 9.50
C ARG A 66 6.92 -7.92 9.28
N VAL A 67 5.95 -7.17 8.75
CA VAL A 67 6.07 -5.71 8.60
C VAL A 67 6.21 -5.03 9.96
N CYS A 68 5.45 -5.50 10.96
CA CYS A 68 5.57 -5.00 12.33
C CYS A 68 6.87 -5.47 12.98
N GLU A 69 7.22 -6.75 12.84
CA GLU A 69 8.49 -7.29 13.38
C GLU A 69 9.72 -6.57 12.82
N ASP A 70 9.70 -6.27 11.52
CA ASP A 70 10.70 -5.49 10.80
C ASP A 70 10.82 -4.07 11.36
N ALA A 71 9.69 -3.39 11.58
CA ALA A 71 9.66 -2.07 12.18
C ALA A 71 10.18 -2.08 13.64
N ASP A 72 9.76 -3.06 14.45
CA ASP A 72 10.14 -3.19 15.87
C ASP A 72 11.64 -3.41 16.05
N ARG A 73 12.28 -4.15 15.14
CA ARG A 73 13.73 -4.35 15.13
C ARG A 73 14.52 -3.22 14.45
N GLY A 74 13.83 -2.17 13.97
CA GLY A 74 14.45 -1.03 13.30
C GLY A 74 14.98 -1.32 11.90
N MET A 75 14.48 -2.35 11.23
CA MET A 75 14.89 -2.75 9.88
C MET A 75 13.71 -2.60 8.91
N PRO A 76 13.67 -1.58 8.03
CA PRO A 76 12.55 -1.42 7.10
C PRO A 76 12.32 -2.68 6.25
N THR A 77 11.04 -3.03 6.02
CA THR A 77 10.64 -4.23 5.26
C THR A 77 11.39 -4.39 3.93
N VAL A 78 11.60 -3.29 3.20
CA VAL A 78 12.30 -3.31 1.90
C VAL A 78 13.76 -3.72 2.01
N VAL A 79 14.41 -3.41 3.15
CA VAL A 79 15.80 -3.81 3.47
C VAL A 79 15.83 -5.22 4.03
N ALA A 80 14.90 -5.54 4.95
CA ALA A 80 14.74 -6.86 5.55
C ALA A 80 14.57 -7.99 4.52
N GLU A 81 14.08 -7.67 3.32
CA GLU A 81 13.79 -8.62 2.26
C GLU A 81 14.59 -8.41 0.98
N GLU A 82 15.69 -7.67 1.04
CA GLU A 82 16.50 -7.41 -0.14
C GLU A 82 16.98 -8.70 -0.83
N SER A 83 17.25 -9.76 -0.05
CA SER A 83 17.67 -11.07 -0.57
C SER A 83 16.51 -12.01 -0.94
N VAL A 84 15.26 -11.60 -0.78
CA VAL A 84 14.09 -12.45 -1.07
C VAL A 84 13.65 -12.19 -2.51
N GLU A 85 13.80 -13.20 -3.38
CA GLU A 85 13.48 -13.08 -4.82
C GLU A 85 12.02 -12.66 -5.09
N ARG A 86 11.07 -13.17 -4.30
CA ARG A 86 9.65 -12.90 -4.49
C ARG A 86 8.96 -12.58 -3.16
N SER A 87 8.90 -11.29 -2.83
CA SER A 87 8.16 -10.79 -1.69
C SER A 87 7.03 -9.84 -2.11
N ALA A 88 5.80 -10.21 -1.76
CA ALA A 88 4.62 -9.37 -1.98
C ALA A 88 4.68 -8.07 -1.15
N ARG A 89 5.20 -8.12 0.09
CA ARG A 89 5.27 -6.95 0.96
C ARG A 89 6.37 -5.98 0.53
N ARG A 90 7.57 -6.48 0.16
CA ARG A 90 8.63 -5.64 -0.42
C ARG A 90 8.16 -4.96 -1.69
N GLN A 91 7.56 -5.70 -2.62
CA GLN A 91 7.08 -5.14 -3.88
C GLN A 91 6.02 -4.05 -3.64
N ALA A 92 5.06 -4.29 -2.74
CA ALA A 92 4.01 -3.31 -2.44
C ALA A 92 4.58 -1.97 -1.91
N PHE A 93 5.60 -2.01 -1.05
CA PHE A 93 6.27 -0.78 -0.59
C PHE A 93 7.04 -0.07 -1.71
N LEU A 94 7.71 -0.81 -2.59
CA LEU A 94 8.42 -0.24 -3.73
C LEU A 94 7.46 0.38 -4.75
N ASP A 95 6.33 -0.27 -5.04
CA ASP A 95 5.31 0.26 -5.94
C ASP A 95 4.73 1.59 -5.43
N VAL A 96 4.40 1.66 -4.13
CA VAL A 96 3.94 2.91 -3.49
C VAL A 96 5.02 4.00 -3.59
N ALA A 97 6.27 3.65 -3.34
CA ALA A 97 7.37 4.61 -3.41
C ALA A 97 7.60 5.13 -4.85
N GLU A 98 7.43 4.28 -5.86
CA GLU A 98 7.44 4.69 -7.27
C GLU A 98 6.32 5.69 -7.58
N GLN A 99 5.10 5.46 -7.10
CA GLN A 99 3.99 6.41 -7.29
C GLN A 99 4.27 7.77 -6.63
N VAL A 100 4.86 7.76 -5.44
CA VAL A 100 5.27 8.98 -4.74
C VAL A 100 6.38 9.69 -5.53
N ALA A 101 7.39 8.97 -6.00
CA ALA A 101 8.51 9.52 -6.77
C ALA A 101 8.02 10.23 -8.05
N LYS A 102 7.12 9.59 -8.80
CA LYS A 102 6.48 10.17 -10.00
C LYS A 102 5.78 11.49 -9.69
N LYS A 103 5.08 11.57 -8.55
CA LYS A 103 4.34 12.76 -8.14
C LYS A 103 5.21 13.95 -7.76
N ILE A 104 6.43 13.68 -7.28
CA ILE A 104 7.39 14.72 -6.92
C ILE A 104 8.44 14.96 -8.00
N GLY A 105 8.33 14.30 -9.16
CA GLY A 105 9.25 14.46 -10.29
C GLY A 105 10.65 13.87 -10.03
N LEU A 106 10.74 12.81 -9.23
CA LEU A 106 11.99 12.12 -8.93
C LEU A 106 12.18 10.90 -9.85
N ASP A 107 13.38 10.76 -10.42
CA ASP A 107 13.75 9.59 -11.22
C ASP A 107 13.82 8.33 -10.35
N TRP A 108 12.81 7.47 -10.48
CA TRP A 108 12.73 6.17 -9.81
C TRP A 108 13.44 5.10 -10.65
N ARG A 109 14.31 4.30 -10.03
CA ARG A 109 15.13 3.27 -10.70
C ARG A 109 14.79 1.89 -10.20
#